data_AF-A0A2D6R2H5-F1
#
_entry.id   AF-A0A2D6R2H5-F1
#
_cell.length_a   1.000
_cell.length_b   1.000
_cell.length_c   1.000
_cell.angle_alpha   90.00
_cell.angle_beta   90.00
_cell.angle_gamma   90.00
#
_symmetry.space_group_name_H-M   'P 1'
#
loop_
_entity.id
_entity.type
_entity.pdbx_description
1 polymer ?
#
loop_
_entity_poly.entity_id
_entity_poly.type
_entity_poly.pdbx_seq_one_letter_code
_entity_poly.pdbx_strand_id
1 'polypeptide(L)'
;MVFWDYTNGELRVQGTVENTGVGPAFSPAIELLVFEGPEQAQLLASDTAYPDGGFDREFHPGQDARFQYSLPIPDMPGEIFWEVIVNEYPSDVRGGL
;
A
#
# COMPACT_ATOMS: atom_id res chain seq x y z
N MET A 1 -8.74 -6.67 4.97
CA MET A 1 -9.16 -7.58 3.88
C MET A 1 -8.60 -7.03 2.58
N VAL A 2 -8.05 -7.86 1.69
CA VAL A 2 -7.47 -7.41 0.41
C VAL A 2 -8.08 -8.20 -0.74
N PHE A 3 -8.44 -7.51 -1.80
CA PHE A 3 -8.95 -8.04 -3.06
C PHE A 3 -8.00 -7.66 -4.20
N TRP A 4 -7.89 -8.52 -5.20
CA TRP A 4 -7.12 -8.22 -6.39
C TRP A 4 -7.77 -8.80 -7.64
N ASP A 5 -7.54 -8.13 -8.77
CA ASP A 5 -7.91 -8.60 -10.11
C ASP A 5 -6.82 -8.22 -11.11
N TYR A 6 -6.64 -9.06 -12.15
CA TYR A 6 -5.78 -8.76 -13.27
C TYR A 6 -6.61 -8.73 -14.55
N THR A 7 -6.70 -7.56 -15.17
CA THR A 7 -7.54 -7.34 -16.34
C THR A 7 -6.81 -6.47 -17.36
N ASN A 8 -6.70 -6.93 -18.61
CA ASN A 8 -6.12 -6.16 -19.73
C ASN A 8 -4.72 -5.58 -19.48
N GLY A 9 -3.82 -6.32 -18.79
CA GLY A 9 -2.48 -5.81 -18.50
C GLY A 9 -2.38 -4.95 -17.24
N GLU A 10 -3.47 -4.81 -16.48
CA GLU A 10 -3.47 -4.07 -15.21
C GLU A 10 -3.71 -5.02 -14.04
N LEU A 11 -2.84 -4.95 -13.03
CA LEU A 11 -3.11 -5.49 -11.71
C LEU A 11 -3.78 -4.41 -10.87
N ARG A 12 -4.94 -4.75 -10.33
CA ARG A 12 -5.67 -3.90 -9.37
C ARG A 12 -5.65 -4.58 -8.03
N VAL A 13 -5.33 -3.82 -7.00
CA VAL A 13 -5.31 -4.28 -5.61
C VAL A 13 -6.10 -3.29 -4.78
N GLN A 14 -7.06 -3.77 -4.01
CA GLN A 14 -7.90 -2.96 -3.13
C GLN A 14 -7.84 -3.53 -1.73
N GLY A 15 -7.70 -2.67 -0.73
CA GLY A 15 -7.67 -3.12 0.65
C GLY A 15 -8.10 -2.08 1.65
N THR A 16 -7.97 -2.45 2.91
CA THR A 16 -8.27 -1.60 4.06
C THR A 16 -7.14 -1.74 5.07
N VAL A 17 -6.64 -0.61 5.56
CA VAL A 17 -5.76 -0.53 6.73
C VAL A 17 -6.57 -0.11 7.95
N GLU A 18 -6.23 -0.64 9.11
CA GLU A 18 -6.87 -0.30 10.39
C GLU A 18 -5.78 0.11 11.39
N ASN A 19 -6.00 1.17 12.15
CA ASN A 19 -5.14 1.46 13.29
C ASN A 19 -5.51 0.53 14.46
N THR A 20 -4.70 -0.50 14.67
CA THR A 20 -4.85 -1.45 15.79
C THR A 20 -4.03 -1.05 17.03
N GLY A 21 -3.37 0.11 16.99
CA GLY A 21 -2.60 0.67 18.08
C GLY A 21 -3.47 1.19 19.22
N VAL A 22 -2.81 1.75 20.24
CA VAL A 22 -3.48 2.27 21.45
C VAL A 22 -3.69 3.79 21.42
N GLY A 23 -3.22 4.48 20.37
CA GLY A 23 -3.31 5.93 20.23
C GLY A 23 -3.41 6.39 18.77
N PRO A 24 -3.68 7.68 18.54
CA PRO A 24 -3.72 8.25 17.19
C PRO A 24 -2.36 8.10 16.49
N ALA A 25 -2.39 7.88 15.18
CA ALA A 25 -1.23 7.80 14.31
C ALA A 25 -1.44 8.66 13.07
N PHE A 26 -0.38 8.91 12.30
CA PHE A 26 -0.53 9.48 10.97
C PHE A 26 -1.01 8.40 10.01
N SER A 27 -1.95 8.72 9.11
CA SER A 27 -2.43 7.78 8.12
C SER A 27 -1.25 7.33 7.22
N PRO A 28 -1.00 6.03 7.05
CA PRO A 28 0.19 5.58 6.37
C PRO A 28 0.13 5.83 4.87
N ALA A 29 1.29 6.06 4.25
CA ALA A 29 1.45 5.80 2.83
C ALA A 29 1.62 4.29 2.66
N ILE A 30 0.92 3.71 1.69
CA ILE A 30 0.96 2.28 1.44
C ILE A 30 1.71 2.11 0.14
N GLU A 31 2.81 1.37 0.17
CA GLU A 31 3.59 1.04 -1.01
C GLU A 31 3.32 -0.41 -1.41
N LEU A 32 3.03 -0.63 -2.69
CA LEU A 32 2.84 -1.95 -3.28
C LEU A 32 4.04 -2.26 -4.16
N LEU A 33 4.73 -3.35 -3.86
CA LEU A 33 5.78 -3.92 -4.70
C LEU A 33 5.26 -5.18 -5.35
N VAL A 34 5.48 -5.34 -6.67
CA VAL A 34 5.06 -6.53 -7.42
C VAL A 34 6.28 -7.20 -8.04
N PHE A 35 6.47 -8.47 -7.74
CA PHE A 35 7.61 -9.27 -8.16
C PHE A 35 7.20 -10.46 -9.03
N GLU A 36 8.08 -10.88 -9.93
CA GLU A 36 7.99 -12.11 -10.71
C GLU A 36 8.94 -13.19 -10.19
N GLY A 37 8.44 -14.44 -10.21
CA GLY A 37 9.26 -15.63 -9.99
C GLY A 37 9.51 -15.96 -8.52
N PRO A 38 10.14 -17.12 -8.25
CA PRO A 38 10.37 -17.59 -6.89
C PRO A 38 11.22 -16.60 -6.11
N GLU A 39 10.91 -16.42 -4.82
CA GLU A 39 11.69 -15.59 -3.89
C GLU A 39 11.83 -14.11 -4.31
N GLN A 40 10.83 -13.52 -5.00
CA GLN A 40 10.86 -12.11 -5.42
C GLN A 40 12.02 -11.78 -6.39
N ALA A 41 12.39 -12.71 -7.27
CA ALA A 41 13.59 -12.61 -8.12
C ALA A 41 13.68 -11.34 -8.99
N GLN A 42 12.54 -10.75 -9.40
CA GLN A 42 12.52 -9.54 -10.23
C GLN A 42 11.35 -8.62 -9.84
N LEU A 43 11.63 -7.34 -9.58
CA LEU A 43 10.59 -6.31 -9.43
C LEU A 43 10.01 -5.97 -10.81
N LEU A 44 8.70 -6.15 -10.96
CA LEU A 44 7.94 -5.82 -12.17
C LEU A 44 7.39 -4.40 -12.13
N ALA A 45 6.81 -4.01 -10.99
CA ALA A 45 6.15 -2.73 -10.81
C ALA A 45 6.12 -2.35 -9.33
N SER A 46 6.08 -1.05 -9.06
CA SER A 46 5.78 -0.52 -7.74
C SER A 46 4.95 0.75 -7.85
N ASP A 47 4.08 0.97 -6.86
CA ASP A 47 3.31 2.22 -6.74
C ASP A 47 3.00 2.50 -5.27
N THR A 48 2.71 3.77 -4.98
CA THR A 48 2.34 4.23 -3.65
C THR A 48 0.92 4.77 -3.67
N ALA A 49 0.04 4.12 -2.92
CA ALA A 49 -1.33 4.57 -2.71
C ALA A 49 -1.43 5.27 -1.36
N TYR A 50 -2.25 6.31 -1.36
CA TYR A 50 -2.69 6.96 -0.13
C TYR A 50 -4.10 6.48 0.20
N PRO A 51 -4.48 6.53 1.48
CA PRO A 51 -5.84 6.19 1.85
C PRO A 51 -6.87 7.05 1.10
N ASP A 52 -7.98 6.44 0.71
CA ASP A 52 -9.10 7.10 0.05
C ASP A 52 -9.61 8.25 0.93
N GLY A 53 -9.63 9.46 0.37
CA GLY A 53 -9.96 10.68 1.13
C GLY A 53 -8.76 11.51 1.58
N GLY A 54 -7.53 11.02 1.35
CA GLY A 54 -6.28 11.73 1.62
C GLY A 54 -5.67 11.40 2.97
N PHE A 55 -4.65 12.16 3.35
CA PHE A 55 -3.94 11.94 4.60
C PHE A 55 -4.78 12.39 5.80
N ASP A 56 -4.96 11.48 6.75
CA ASP A 56 -5.45 11.83 8.08
C ASP A 56 -4.25 12.04 9.01
N ARG A 57 -4.18 13.22 9.63
CA ARG A 57 -3.14 13.51 10.62
C ARG A 57 -3.40 12.78 11.94
N GLU A 58 -4.67 12.44 12.20
CA GLU A 58 -5.11 11.80 13.43
C GLU A 58 -5.94 10.56 13.09
N PHE A 59 -5.27 9.53 12.55
CA PHE A 59 -5.85 8.22 12.33
C PHE A 59 -5.95 7.48 13.67
N HIS A 60 -7.13 7.48 14.28
CA HIS A 60 -7.42 6.96 15.63
C HIS A 60 -7.56 5.43 15.69
N PRO A 61 -7.33 4.81 16.86
CA PRO A 61 -7.56 3.38 17.07
C PRO A 61 -8.96 2.92 16.65
N GLY A 62 -9.01 1.83 15.88
CA GLY A 62 -10.24 1.26 15.32
C GLY A 62 -10.78 1.98 14.08
N GLN A 63 -10.15 3.07 13.63
CA GLN A 63 -10.48 3.65 12.32
C GLN A 63 -9.88 2.80 11.21
N ASP A 64 -10.63 2.70 10.12
CA ASP A 64 -10.23 2.03 8.91
C ASP A 64 -10.12 3.02 7.74
N ALA A 65 -9.17 2.76 6.84
CA ALA A 65 -8.99 3.56 5.65
C ALA A 65 -8.76 2.64 4.44
N ARG A 66 -9.48 2.92 3.35
CA ARG A 66 -9.40 2.11 2.13
C ARG A 66 -8.26 2.59 1.25
N PHE A 67 -7.71 1.70 0.44
CA PHE A 67 -6.72 2.04 -0.56
C PHE A 67 -6.95 1.23 -1.83
N GLN A 68 -6.49 1.78 -2.95
CA GLN A 68 -6.56 1.12 -4.25
C GLN A 68 -5.28 1.39 -5.06
N TYR A 69 -4.79 0.35 -5.72
CA TYR A 69 -3.73 0.40 -6.73
C TYR A 69 -4.28 0.01 -8.09
N SER A 70 -3.71 0.60 -9.13
CA SER A 70 -3.85 0.13 -10.51
C SER A 70 -2.49 0.22 -11.17
N LEU A 71 -1.86 -0.93 -11.35
CA LEU A 71 -0.49 -1.07 -11.82
C LEU A 71 -0.47 -1.73 -13.21
N PRO A 72 0.11 -1.08 -14.23
CA PRO A 72 0.34 -1.76 -15.50
C PRO A 72 1.43 -2.82 -15.30
N ILE A 73 1.10 -4.08 -15.57
CA ILE A 73 2.08 -5.18 -15.61
C ILE A 73 2.19 -5.64 -17.07
N PRO A 74 3.34 -5.37 -17.72
CA PRO A 74 3.49 -5.47 -19.18
C PRO A 74 3.26 -6.87 -19.74
N ASP A 75 3.46 -7.92 -18.95
CA ASP A 75 3.21 -9.32 -19.31
C ASP A 75 2.43 -10.01 -18.18
N MET A 76 1.57 -10.98 -18.51
CA MET A 76 0.82 -11.75 -17.51
C MET A 76 1.79 -12.70 -16.79
N PRO A 77 2.21 -12.42 -15.55
CA PRO A 77 3.27 -13.20 -14.92
C PRO A 77 2.69 -14.55 -14.51
N GLY A 78 3.51 -15.61 -14.58
CA GLY A 78 3.07 -16.94 -14.19
C GLY A 78 2.65 -17.00 -12.71
N GLU A 79 3.52 -16.51 -11.84
CA GLU A 79 3.27 -16.34 -10.41
C GLU A 79 3.77 -14.95 -10.01
N ILE A 80 2.89 -14.14 -9.41
CA ILE A 80 3.25 -12.83 -8.85
C ILE A 80 3.30 -12.90 -7.33
N PHE A 81 4.33 -12.29 -6.77
CA PHE A 81 4.42 -12.00 -5.35
C PHE A 81 4.24 -10.50 -5.16
N TRP A 82 3.53 -10.11 -4.12
CA TRP A 82 3.38 -8.71 -3.80
C TRP A 82 3.55 -8.46 -2.31
N GLU A 83 4.14 -7.32 -2.00
CA GLU A 83 4.40 -6.87 -0.64
C GLU A 83 3.76 -5.50 -0.43
N VAL A 84 3.16 -5.34 0.75
CA VAL A 84 2.59 -4.07 1.19
C VAL A 84 3.48 -3.51 2.28
N ILE A 85 4.12 -2.37 1.99
CA ILE A 85 4.94 -1.66 2.94
C ILE A 85 4.15 -0.47 3.45
N VAL A 86 4.01 -0.42 4.78
CA VAL A 86 3.38 0.70 5.49
C VAL A 86 4.49 1.68 5.84
N ASN A 87 4.63 2.74 5.04
CA ASN A 87 5.61 3.78 5.29
C ASN A 87 4.99 4.86 6.19
N GLU A 88 5.59 5.05 7.37
CA GLU A 88 5.36 6.27 8.15
C GLU A 88 5.89 7.46 7.34
N TYR A 89 5.05 8.48 7.12
CA TYR A 89 5.51 9.65 6.38
C TYR A 89 6.56 10.40 7.22
N PRO A 90 7.74 10.77 6.66
CA PRO A 90 8.79 11.46 7.40
C PRO A 90 8.49 12.93 7.69
N SER A 91 7.27 13.42 7.44
CA SER A 91 6.91 14.81 7.71
C SER A 91 6.38 15.01 9.13
N ASP A 92 7.22 14.66 10.11
CA ASP A 92 7.36 15.43 11.33
C ASP A 92 8.85 15.58 11.69
N VAL A 93 9.62 16.08 10.72
CA VAL A 93 10.84 16.83 11.04
C VAL A 93 10.42 18.19 11.58
N ARG A 94 10.23 18.25 12.90
CA ARG A 94 10.65 19.40 13.70
C ARG A 94 11.45 18.91 14.88
N GLY A 95 12.77 19.03 14.74
CA GLY A 95 13.67 19.07 15.88
C GLY A 95 13.41 20.29 16.77
N GLY A 96 13.74 20.13 18.06
CA GLY A 96 13.67 21.14 19.11
C GLY A 96 12.56 20.82 20.12
N LEU A 97 12.82 20.45 21.38
CA LEU A 97 14.02 20.49 22.22
C LEU A 97 14.22 19.16 22.95
#